data_AF-A0A4P9VR69-F1
#
_entry.id   AF-A0A4P9VR69-F1
#
_cell.length_a   1.000
_cell.length_b   1.000
_cell.length_c   1.000
_cell.angle_alpha   90.00
_cell.angle_beta   90.00
_cell.angle_gamma   90.00
#
_symmetry.space_group_name_H-M   'P 1'
#
loop_
_entity.id
_entity.type
_entity.pdbx_description
1 polymer ?
#
loop_
_entity_poly.entity_id
_entity_poly.type
_entity_poly.pdbx_seq_one_letter_code
_entity_poly.pdbx_strand_id
1 'polypeptide(L)'
;MPARVPMIEAYNNLLKLESFISATQQFEALVVYLASQGACLEQHGNIEQYLQTAGNELLRRLLQGHLDHRATHERPRQSVTGADGIRRTYCRQSVPRRLATVFGEVTVTRHAYQKRGHHSLYPMDQELNLSADKYSDGLRQRVAIESSKSSFDETVRSIAFNTGGAVPKRQSMQLVTKAAIDFEAFYQTRADQKESTSNLLVITTDAKGIVMHKEDLRQYCRQFLAESGRLYQR
;
A
#
# COMPACT_ATOMS: atom_id res chain seq x y z
N MET A 1 29.26 25.16 -21.93
CA MET A 1 29.36 25.27 -20.46
C MET A 1 27.95 25.45 -19.91
N PRO A 2 27.26 24.42 -19.38
CA PRO A 2 25.96 24.65 -18.78
C PRO A 2 26.17 25.31 -17.41
N ALA A 3 25.43 26.37 -17.14
CA ALA A 3 25.51 27.16 -15.92
C ALA A 3 25.21 26.28 -14.70
N ARG A 4 26.11 26.30 -13.71
CA ARG A 4 25.82 25.86 -12.34
C ARG A 4 24.73 26.77 -11.80
N VAL A 5 23.48 26.32 -11.82
CA VAL A 5 22.45 26.87 -10.94
C VAL A 5 22.94 26.64 -9.50
N PRO A 6 23.06 27.68 -8.66
CA PRO A 6 23.78 27.56 -7.40
C PRO A 6 22.93 26.77 -6.40
N MET A 7 23.46 25.68 -5.87
CA MET A 7 22.90 24.85 -4.79
C MET A 7 22.30 25.66 -3.61
N ILE A 8 22.80 26.88 -3.39
CA ILE A 8 22.37 27.80 -2.34
C ILE A 8 20.95 28.35 -2.58
N GLU A 9 20.54 28.62 -3.82
CA GLU A 9 19.17 29.09 -4.12
C GLU A 9 18.13 27.99 -3.98
N ALA A 10 18.47 26.76 -4.37
CA ALA A 10 17.60 25.60 -4.20
C ALA A 10 17.40 25.27 -2.70
N TYR A 11 18.46 25.34 -1.89
CA TYR A 11 18.41 25.12 -0.45
C TYR A 11 17.56 26.19 0.27
N ASN A 12 17.70 27.46 -0.11
CA ASN A 12 16.88 28.55 0.43
C ASN A 12 15.40 28.48 0.02
N ASN A 13 15.08 27.89 -1.13
CA ASN A 13 13.69 27.67 -1.54
C ASN A 13 13.06 26.41 -0.91
N LEU A 14 13.85 25.38 -0.61
CA LEU A 14 13.43 24.22 0.17
C LEU A 14 13.10 24.59 1.63
N LEU A 15 13.88 25.49 2.23
CA LEU A 15 13.61 26.06 3.56
C LEU A 15 12.31 26.88 3.63
N LYS A 16 11.78 27.37 2.49
CA LYS A 16 10.49 28.08 2.42
C LYS A 16 9.28 27.16 2.41
N LEU A 17 9.44 25.86 2.16
CA LEU A 17 8.35 24.90 2.19
C LEU A 17 8.31 24.26 3.58
N GLU A 18 7.61 24.91 4.52
CA GLU A 18 7.47 24.46 5.93
C GLU A 18 7.13 22.97 6.04
N SER A 19 6.32 22.45 5.12
CA SER A 19 5.93 21.04 5.07
C SER A 19 7.10 20.05 4.94
N PHE A 20 8.26 20.47 4.42
CA PHE A 20 9.41 19.59 4.19
C PHE A 20 10.55 19.74 5.20
N ILE A 21 10.44 20.64 6.19
CA ILE A 21 11.50 20.90 7.19
C ILE A 21 11.97 19.60 7.86
N SER A 22 11.03 18.74 8.27
CA SER A 22 11.36 17.47 8.93
C SER A 22 12.17 16.52 8.04
N ALA A 23 11.88 16.50 6.73
CA ALA A 23 12.62 15.69 5.77
C ALA A 23 14.02 16.26 5.52
N THR A 24 14.14 17.59 5.39
CA THR A 24 15.43 18.28 5.24
C THR A 24 16.34 18.01 6.44
N GLN A 25 15.83 18.14 7.66
CA GLN A 25 16.57 17.81 8.89
C GLN A 25 17.05 16.36 8.92
N GLN A 26 16.22 15.41 8.44
CA GLN A 26 16.61 14.00 8.37
C GLN A 26 17.72 13.76 7.34
N PHE A 27 17.63 14.42 6.18
CA PHE A 27 18.67 14.34 5.15
C PHE A 27 20.01 14.93 5.65
N GLU A 28 19.96 16.07 6.33
CA GLU A 28 21.16 16.68 6.92
C GLU A 28 21.79 15.77 7.98
N ALA A 29 20.98 15.20 8.88
CA ALA A 29 21.45 14.26 9.88
C ALA A 29 22.11 13.03 9.25
N LEU A 30 21.53 12.51 8.17
CA LEU A 30 22.12 11.42 7.37
C LEU A 30 23.51 11.80 6.84
N VAL A 31 23.63 12.95 6.17
CA VAL A 31 24.90 13.41 5.59
C VAL A 31 25.96 13.67 6.68
N VAL A 32 25.57 14.32 7.79
CA VAL A 32 26.47 14.58 8.93
C VAL A 32 27.01 13.28 9.51
N TYR A 33 26.16 12.27 9.70
CA TYR A 33 26.62 10.97 10.18
C TYR A 33 27.58 10.31 9.20
N LEU A 34 27.25 10.25 7.91
CA LEU A 34 28.09 9.59 6.90
C LEU A 34 29.45 10.28 6.72
N ALA A 35 29.52 11.59 6.95
CA ALA A 35 30.76 12.36 6.92
C ALA A 35 31.54 12.33 8.24
N SER A 36 31.01 11.68 9.29
CA SER A 36 31.66 11.61 10.59
C SER A 36 32.84 10.64 10.59
N GLN A 37 33.84 10.91 11.43
CA GLN A 37 34.96 9.99 11.63
C GLN A 37 34.49 8.62 12.12
N GLY A 38 33.43 8.58 12.94
CA GLY A 38 32.82 7.32 13.39
C GLY A 38 32.37 6.46 12.22
N ALA A 39 31.60 7.02 11.28
CA ALA A 39 31.14 6.31 10.09
C ALA A 39 32.31 5.86 9.18
N CYS A 40 33.41 6.63 9.10
CA CYS A 40 34.59 6.21 8.34
C CYS A 40 35.29 4.97 8.93
N LEU A 41 35.08 4.68 10.22
CA LEU A 41 35.65 3.52 10.91
C LEU A 41 34.71 2.30 10.90
N GLU A 42 33.46 2.48 10.47
CA GLU A 42 32.47 1.40 10.39
C GLU A 42 32.72 0.52 9.16
N GLN A 43 32.33 -0.75 9.28
CA GLN A 43 32.29 -1.64 8.13
C GLN A 43 31.14 -1.26 7.20
N HIS A 44 31.30 -1.48 5.90
CA HIS A 44 30.29 -1.13 4.90
C HIS A 44 28.90 -1.70 5.21
N GLY A 45 28.79 -2.91 5.76
CA GLY A 45 27.51 -3.50 6.15
C GLY A 45 26.77 -2.73 7.25
N ASN A 46 27.48 -2.14 8.21
CA ASN A 46 26.88 -1.30 9.25
C ASN A 46 26.36 0.02 8.64
N ILE A 47 27.10 0.59 7.68
CA ILE A 47 26.66 1.77 6.93
C ILE A 47 25.43 1.46 6.08
N GLU A 48 25.37 0.32 5.42
CA GLU A 48 24.20 -0.12 4.65
C GLU A 48 22.96 -0.28 5.54
N GLN A 49 23.09 -0.95 6.70
CA GLN A 49 21.98 -1.13 7.63
C GLN A 49 21.47 0.22 8.20
N TYR A 50 22.39 1.12 8.53
CA TYR A 50 22.05 2.48 8.93
C TYR A 50 21.30 3.22 7.82
N LEU A 51 21.82 3.22 6.59
CA LEU A 51 21.22 3.88 5.43
C LEU A 51 19.83 3.31 5.10
N GLN A 52 19.66 1.99 5.19
CA GLN A 52 18.37 1.35 4.98
C GLN A 52 17.33 1.89 5.97
N THR A 53 17.70 2.00 7.25
CA THR A 53 16.77 2.47 8.30
C THR A 53 16.51 3.97 8.21
N ALA A 54 17.58 4.77 8.22
CA ALA A 54 17.49 6.23 8.26
C ALA A 54 17.06 6.83 6.91
N GLY A 55 17.38 6.15 5.80
CA GLY A 55 16.87 6.47 4.46
C GLY A 55 15.39 6.17 4.30
N ASN A 56 14.88 5.06 4.84
CA ASN A 56 13.44 4.80 4.88
C ASN A 56 12.69 5.89 5.68
N GLU A 57 13.25 6.33 6.81
CA GLU A 57 12.68 7.44 7.59
C GLU A 57 12.69 8.76 6.81
N LEU A 58 13.74 9.04 6.02
CA LEU A 58 13.75 10.18 5.11
C LEU A 58 12.61 10.11 4.09
N LEU A 59 12.43 8.96 3.42
CA LEU A 59 11.35 8.75 2.46
C LEU A 59 9.96 8.91 3.09
N ARG A 60 9.78 8.40 4.33
CA ARG A 60 8.55 8.57 5.09
C ARG A 60 8.26 10.05 5.36
N ARG A 61 9.26 10.83 5.77
CA ARG A 61 9.13 12.27 6.03
C ARG A 61 8.88 13.08 4.76
N LEU A 62 9.49 12.70 3.63
CA LEU A 62 9.19 13.31 2.33
C LEU A 62 7.73 13.09 1.93
N LEU A 63 7.21 11.87 2.12
CA LEU A 63 5.79 11.59 1.87
C LEU A 63 4.88 12.37 2.83
N GLN A 64 5.23 12.45 4.10
CA GLN A 64 4.50 13.28 5.08
C GLN A 64 4.46 14.75 4.64
N GLY A 65 5.61 15.32 4.29
CA GLY A 65 5.70 16.71 3.83
C GLY A 65 4.92 16.97 2.54
N HIS A 66 4.87 16.00 1.61
CA HIS A 66 4.02 16.10 0.42
C HIS A 66 2.53 16.15 0.78
N LEU A 67 2.08 15.29 1.71
CA LEU A 67 0.69 15.27 2.15
C LEU A 67 0.32 16.55 2.92
N ASP A 68 1.22 17.05 3.76
CA ASP A 68 1.02 18.31 4.49
C ASP A 68 1.00 19.51 3.53
N HIS A 69 1.86 19.51 2.51
CA HIS A 69 1.82 20.51 1.44
C HIS A 69 0.49 20.47 0.70
N ARG A 70 -0.04 19.27 0.39
CA ARG A 70 -1.37 19.16 -0.21
C ARG A 70 -2.47 19.65 0.72
N ALA A 71 -2.37 19.40 2.02
CA ALA A 71 -3.34 19.85 3.02
C ALA A 71 -3.38 21.38 3.11
N THR A 72 -2.23 22.06 3.13
CA THR A 72 -2.16 23.54 3.16
C THR A 72 -2.70 24.18 1.90
N HIS A 73 -2.68 23.48 0.77
CA HIS A 73 -3.20 23.93 -0.52
C HIS A 73 -4.65 23.46 -0.78
N GLU A 74 -5.27 22.69 0.13
CA GLU A 74 -6.66 22.30 0.02
C GLU A 74 -7.56 23.52 0.21
N ARG A 75 -8.20 23.99 -0.86
CA ARG A 75 -9.17 25.10 -0.75
C ARG A 75 -10.50 24.59 -0.19
N PRO A 76 -11.03 25.20 0.88
CA PRO A 76 -12.37 24.88 1.36
C PRO A 76 -13.42 25.14 0.26
N ARG A 77 -14.28 24.16 0.03
CA ARG A 77 -15.43 24.27 -0.88
C ARG A 77 -16.61 24.83 -0.09
N GLN A 78 -17.49 25.59 -0.75
CA GLN A 78 -18.71 26.08 -0.11
C GLN A 78 -19.67 24.95 0.27
N SER A 79 -19.73 23.90 -0.55
CA SER A 79 -20.51 22.70 -0.27
C SER A 79 -20.02 21.51 -1.10
N VAL A 80 -20.27 20.31 -0.62
CA VAL A 80 -20.01 19.05 -1.35
C VAL A 80 -21.28 18.22 -1.38
N THR A 81 -21.64 17.73 -2.57
CA THR A 81 -22.77 16.81 -2.77
C THR A 81 -22.21 15.41 -3.04
N GLY A 82 -22.65 14.43 -2.26
CA GLY A 82 -22.23 13.04 -2.44
C GLY A 82 -23.04 12.31 -3.50
N ALA A 83 -22.67 11.05 -3.76
CA ALA A 83 -23.47 10.13 -4.58
C ALA A 83 -24.87 9.86 -4.00
N ASP A 84 -25.06 10.15 -2.71
CA ASP A 84 -26.34 10.11 -2.01
C ASP A 84 -27.25 11.31 -2.32
N GLY A 85 -26.83 12.23 -3.19
CA GLY A 85 -27.57 13.46 -3.54
C GLY A 85 -27.61 14.49 -2.41
N ILE A 86 -26.97 14.23 -1.28
CA ILE A 86 -27.07 15.09 -0.10
C ILE A 86 -25.98 16.16 -0.13
N ARG A 87 -26.42 17.42 -0.20
CA ARG A 87 -25.55 18.59 -0.09
C ARG A 87 -25.10 18.82 1.35
N ARG A 88 -23.79 18.86 1.58
CA ARG A 88 -23.13 19.11 2.88
C ARG A 88 -22.49 20.49 2.85
N THR A 89 -22.87 21.35 3.78
CA THR A 89 -22.44 22.77 3.83
C THR A 89 -21.50 23.07 4.98
N TYR A 90 -21.51 22.27 6.04
CA TYR A 90 -20.58 22.43 7.16
C TYR A 90 -19.25 21.77 6.82
N CYS A 91 -18.16 22.53 6.88
CA CYS A 91 -16.81 22.06 6.63
C CYS A 91 -15.99 22.14 7.91
N ARG A 92 -15.59 20.98 8.46
CA ARG A 92 -14.60 20.89 9.52
C ARG A 92 -13.22 20.73 8.89
N GLN A 93 -12.34 21.69 9.15
CA GLN A 93 -10.99 21.69 8.59
C GLN A 93 -10.03 20.80 9.38
N SER A 94 -8.90 20.46 8.76
CA SER A 94 -7.76 19.76 9.38
C SER A 94 -8.10 18.48 10.14
N VAL A 95 -8.90 17.60 9.53
CA VAL A 95 -9.22 16.28 10.09
C VAL A 95 -8.13 15.27 9.71
N PRO A 96 -7.40 14.70 10.68
CA PRO A 96 -6.31 13.76 10.41
C PRO A 96 -6.83 12.33 10.19
N ARG A 97 -6.10 11.56 9.38
CA ARG A 97 -6.24 10.11 9.23
C ARG A 97 -4.86 9.48 9.07
N ARG A 98 -4.66 8.33 9.73
CA ARG A 98 -3.45 7.52 9.55
C ARG A 98 -3.49 6.74 8.24
N LEU A 99 -2.36 6.72 7.55
CA LEU A 99 -2.12 5.93 6.34
C LEU A 99 -0.81 5.15 6.54
N ALA A 100 -0.90 3.82 6.57
CA ALA A 100 0.25 2.92 6.57
C ALA A 100 0.73 2.73 5.13
N THR A 101 2.00 3.05 4.88
CA THR A 101 2.62 3.02 3.56
C THR A 101 3.84 2.11 3.54
N VAL A 102 4.44 1.93 2.35
CA VAL A 102 5.70 1.20 2.19
C VAL A 102 6.89 1.88 2.91
N PHE A 103 6.79 3.18 3.20
CA PHE A 103 7.82 3.92 3.95
C PHE A 103 7.51 4.01 5.45
N GLY A 104 6.31 3.59 5.87
CA GLY A 104 5.83 3.70 7.24
C GLY A 104 4.52 4.47 7.37
N GLU A 105 4.08 4.65 8.62
CA GLU A 105 2.82 5.36 8.93
C GLU A 105 3.01 6.87 8.75
N VAL A 106 2.10 7.48 8.00
CA VAL A 106 1.98 8.93 7.78
C VAL A 106 0.56 9.41 8.11
N THR A 107 0.38 10.71 8.23
CA THR A 107 -0.92 11.33 8.49
C THR A 107 -1.37 12.11 7.26
N VAL A 108 -2.59 11.83 6.80
CA VAL A 108 -3.30 12.60 5.80
C VAL A 108 -4.23 13.56 6.53
N THR A 109 -3.98 14.87 6.40
CA THR A 109 -4.83 15.93 6.95
C THR A 109 -5.74 16.47 5.85
N ARG A 110 -7.05 16.56 6.11
CA ARG A 110 -8.04 16.91 5.08
C ARG A 110 -9.29 17.58 5.62
N HIS A 111 -10.08 18.19 4.75
CA HIS A 111 -11.39 18.73 5.10
C HIS A 111 -12.50 17.67 5.17
N ALA A 112 -13.37 17.80 6.17
CA ALA A 112 -14.54 16.96 6.37
C ALA A 112 -15.83 17.76 6.14
N TYR A 113 -16.62 17.37 5.15
CA TYR A 113 -17.90 18.00 4.84
C TYR A 113 -19.02 17.20 5.50
N GLN A 114 -19.86 17.87 6.29
CA GLN A 114 -20.83 17.20 7.16
C GLN A 114 -22.25 17.77 6.99
N LYS A 115 -23.23 16.93 7.34
CA LYS A 115 -24.63 17.29 7.54
C LYS A 115 -25.18 16.39 8.63
N ARG A 116 -26.01 16.95 9.53
CA ARG A 116 -26.63 16.19 10.62
C ARG A 116 -27.40 14.98 10.05
N GLY A 117 -27.18 13.81 10.65
CA GLY A 117 -27.84 12.56 10.25
C GLY A 117 -27.20 11.84 9.07
N HIS A 118 -26.09 12.33 8.52
CA HIS A 118 -25.43 11.74 7.35
C HIS A 118 -23.93 11.57 7.55
N HIS A 119 -23.34 10.61 6.84
CA HIS A 119 -21.89 10.39 6.85
C HIS A 119 -21.13 11.60 6.29
N SER A 120 -19.96 11.89 6.87
CA SER A 120 -19.05 12.92 6.37
C SER A 120 -18.45 12.52 5.02
N LEU A 121 -18.20 13.51 4.15
CA LEU A 121 -17.44 13.34 2.92
C LEU A 121 -16.06 13.97 3.04
N TYR A 122 -15.09 13.35 2.38
CA TYR A 122 -13.69 13.73 2.41
C TYR A 122 -13.15 13.80 0.97
N PRO A 123 -13.35 14.91 0.24
CA PRO A 123 -12.97 15.00 -1.17
C PRO A 123 -11.50 14.64 -1.43
N MET A 124 -10.59 15.04 -0.53
CA MET A 124 -9.17 14.70 -0.64
C MET A 124 -8.92 13.18 -0.62
N ASP A 125 -9.74 12.38 0.07
CA ASP A 125 -9.59 10.91 0.06
C ASP A 125 -9.82 10.36 -1.36
N GLN A 126 -10.78 10.92 -2.11
CA GLN A 126 -11.03 10.52 -3.49
C GLN A 126 -9.92 10.99 -4.44
N GLU A 127 -9.45 12.23 -4.27
CA GLU A 127 -8.34 12.77 -5.08
C GLU A 127 -7.03 12.01 -4.88
N LEU A 128 -6.82 11.47 -3.68
CA LEU A 128 -5.68 10.61 -3.34
C LEU A 128 -5.93 9.13 -3.62
N ASN A 129 -7.12 8.77 -4.12
CA ASN A 129 -7.56 7.39 -4.31
C ASN A 129 -7.38 6.51 -3.05
N LEU A 130 -7.64 7.09 -1.87
CA LEU A 130 -7.44 6.38 -0.62
C LEU A 130 -8.51 5.33 -0.41
N SER A 131 -8.05 4.11 -0.16
CA SER A 131 -8.90 3.03 0.30
C SER A 131 -9.59 3.35 1.64
N ALA A 132 -10.65 2.60 1.97
CA ALA A 132 -11.43 2.80 3.21
C ALA A 132 -10.70 2.36 4.49
N ASP A 133 -9.78 1.39 4.41
CA ASP A 133 -8.88 1.05 5.51
C ASP A 133 -7.58 1.86 5.44
N LYS A 134 -6.66 1.66 6.39
CA LYS A 134 -5.47 2.50 6.52
C LYS A 134 -4.30 2.12 5.62
N TYR A 135 -4.40 1.09 4.77
CA TYR A 135 -3.25 0.60 4.00
C TYR A 135 -3.20 1.22 2.60
N SER A 136 -2.05 1.78 2.23
CA SER A 136 -1.83 2.33 0.89
C SER A 136 -1.79 1.23 -0.18
N ASP A 137 -2.04 1.61 -1.43
CA ASP A 137 -2.02 0.69 -2.58
C ASP A 137 -0.65 0.02 -2.77
N GLY A 138 0.44 0.76 -2.58
CA GLY A 138 1.79 0.18 -2.62
C GLY A 138 2.00 -0.90 -1.56
N LEU A 139 1.50 -0.71 -0.34
CA LEU A 139 1.64 -1.71 0.72
C LEU A 139 0.72 -2.92 0.47
N ARG A 140 -0.49 -2.69 -0.04
CA ARG A 140 -1.43 -3.75 -0.46
C ARG A 140 -0.83 -4.61 -1.56
N GLN A 141 -0.21 -4.00 -2.56
CA GLN A 141 0.48 -4.70 -3.64
C GLN A 141 1.60 -5.58 -3.10
N ARG A 142 2.43 -5.07 -2.18
CA ARG A 142 3.50 -5.87 -1.55
C ARG A 142 2.94 -7.06 -0.78
N VAL A 143 1.88 -6.87 0.01
CA VAL A 143 1.23 -7.97 0.72
C VAL A 143 0.73 -9.04 -0.25
N ALA A 144 0.07 -8.65 -1.34
CA ALA A 144 -0.41 -9.59 -2.35
C ALA A 144 0.75 -10.39 -2.99
N ILE A 145 1.82 -9.71 -3.40
CA ILE A 145 3.00 -10.34 -4.01
C ILE A 145 3.72 -11.29 -3.04
N GLU A 146 3.88 -10.90 -1.78
CA GLU A 146 4.60 -11.73 -0.80
C GLU A 146 3.77 -12.94 -0.35
N SER A 147 2.44 -12.78 -0.26
CA SER A 147 1.51 -13.85 0.07
C SER A 147 1.38 -14.93 -1.01
N SER A 148 1.67 -14.60 -2.28
CA SER A 148 1.65 -15.59 -3.35
C SER A 148 2.88 -16.50 -3.33
N LYS A 149 3.96 -16.08 -2.65
CA LYS A 149 5.23 -16.80 -2.57
C LYS A 149 5.36 -17.66 -1.31
N SER A 150 4.70 -17.27 -0.22
CA SER A 150 5.02 -17.77 1.12
C SER A 150 3.80 -17.82 2.04
N SER A 151 3.96 -18.35 3.25
CA SER A 151 2.89 -18.35 4.26
C SER A 151 2.55 -16.93 4.70
N PHE A 152 1.36 -16.71 5.27
CA PHE A 152 1.00 -15.40 5.80
C PHE A 152 1.90 -14.94 6.95
N ASP A 153 2.43 -15.86 7.77
CA ASP A 153 3.38 -15.48 8.83
C ASP A 153 4.69 -14.96 8.23
N GLU A 154 5.16 -15.61 7.18
CA GLU A 154 6.35 -15.17 6.46
C GLU A 154 6.11 -13.88 5.67
N THR A 155 4.92 -13.71 5.10
CA THR A 155 4.49 -12.46 4.48
C THR A 155 4.56 -11.29 5.47
N VAL A 156 4.04 -11.46 6.69
CA VAL A 156 4.09 -10.41 7.73
C VAL A 156 5.54 -10.04 8.05
N ARG A 157 6.42 -11.04 8.21
CA ARG A 157 7.86 -10.82 8.45
C ARG A 157 8.54 -10.12 7.27
N SER A 158 8.32 -10.60 6.05
CA SER A 158 8.88 -10.03 4.82
C SER A 158 8.46 -8.56 4.66
N ILE A 159 7.19 -8.23 4.91
CA ILE A 159 6.71 -6.84 4.84
C ILE A 159 7.38 -5.96 5.89
N ALA A 160 7.46 -6.42 7.14
CA ALA A 160 8.10 -5.66 8.21
C ALA A 160 9.62 -5.50 8.01
N PHE A 161 10.26 -6.45 7.32
CA PHE A 161 11.69 -6.42 7.06
C PHE A 161 12.04 -5.55 5.84
N ASN A 162 11.28 -5.67 4.75
CA ASN A 162 11.59 -5.03 3.47
C ASN A 162 10.93 -3.66 3.29
N THR A 163 10.07 -3.23 4.21
CA THR A 163 9.34 -1.96 4.12
C THR A 163 9.32 -1.27 5.48
N GLY A 164 9.04 0.04 5.51
CA GLY A 164 8.76 0.76 6.75
C GLY A 164 7.34 0.50 7.29
N GLY A 165 6.50 -0.23 6.54
CA GLY A 165 5.12 -0.55 6.90
C GLY A 165 4.97 -1.87 7.64
N ALA A 166 3.86 -2.03 8.35
CA ALA A 166 3.50 -3.28 8.99
C ALA A 166 2.02 -3.59 8.76
N VAL A 167 1.74 -4.85 8.42
CA VAL A 167 0.37 -5.36 8.23
C VAL A 167 0.26 -6.66 9.02
N PRO A 168 -0.55 -6.72 10.10
CA PRO A 168 -0.71 -7.95 10.87
C PRO A 168 -1.43 -9.03 10.05
N LYS A 169 -1.20 -10.29 10.40
CA LYS A 169 -1.65 -11.48 9.66
C LYS A 169 -3.11 -11.42 9.20
N ARG A 170 -4.03 -11.09 10.11
CA ARG A 170 -5.46 -11.02 9.82
C ARG A 170 -5.77 -9.98 8.73
N GLN A 171 -5.14 -8.81 8.80
CA GLN A 171 -5.31 -7.76 7.81
C GLN A 171 -4.65 -8.14 6.49
N SER A 172 -3.48 -8.80 6.51
CA SER A 172 -2.85 -9.32 5.30
C SER A 172 -3.78 -10.27 4.53
N MET A 173 -4.42 -11.22 5.23
CA MET A 173 -5.42 -12.11 4.62
C MET A 173 -6.57 -11.32 3.98
N GLN A 174 -7.12 -10.33 4.69
CA GLN A 174 -8.20 -9.48 4.17
C GLN A 174 -7.78 -8.68 2.93
N LEU A 175 -6.55 -8.16 2.91
CA LEU A 175 -6.02 -7.43 1.76
C LEU A 175 -5.86 -8.34 0.54
N VAL A 176 -5.38 -9.57 0.74
CA VAL A 176 -5.25 -10.57 -0.33
C VAL A 176 -6.61 -10.95 -0.90
N THR A 177 -7.61 -11.19 -0.04
CA THR A 177 -8.99 -11.45 -0.49
C THR A 177 -9.53 -10.30 -1.34
N LYS A 178 -9.30 -9.04 -0.93
CA LYS A 178 -9.71 -7.86 -1.72
C LYS A 178 -8.95 -7.76 -3.05
N ALA A 179 -7.68 -8.13 -3.06
CA ALA A 179 -6.83 -8.09 -4.26
C ALA A 179 -7.18 -9.20 -5.27
N ALA A 180 -7.87 -10.26 -4.85
CA ALA A 180 -8.27 -11.38 -5.72
C ALA A 180 -9.74 -11.31 -6.17
N ILE A 181 -10.45 -10.20 -5.93
CA ILE A 181 -11.89 -10.09 -6.20
C ILE A 181 -12.25 -10.23 -7.69
N ASP A 182 -11.32 -9.86 -8.57
CA ASP A 182 -11.47 -9.87 -10.02
C ASP A 182 -10.88 -11.13 -10.67
N PHE A 183 -10.42 -12.11 -9.88
CA PHE A 183 -9.75 -13.31 -10.39
C PHE A 183 -10.57 -14.03 -11.47
N GLU A 184 -11.86 -14.29 -11.21
CA GLU A 184 -12.73 -14.97 -12.15
C GLU A 184 -12.95 -14.13 -13.42
N ALA A 185 -13.24 -12.83 -13.28
CA ALA A 185 -13.42 -11.92 -14.40
C ALA A 185 -12.15 -11.82 -15.27
N PHE A 186 -10.98 -11.83 -14.65
CA PHE A 186 -9.69 -11.86 -15.34
C PHE A 186 -9.52 -13.09 -16.22
N TYR A 187 -9.95 -14.27 -15.77
CA TYR A 187 -9.90 -15.50 -16.59
C TYR A 187 -11.00 -15.55 -17.65
N GLN A 188 -12.17 -14.96 -17.40
CA GLN A 188 -13.24 -14.87 -18.41
C GLN A 188 -12.82 -14.04 -19.63
N THR A 189 -12.02 -12.97 -19.43
CA THR A 189 -11.46 -12.21 -20.56
C THR A 189 -10.47 -13.00 -21.43
N ARG A 190 -10.00 -14.15 -20.93
CA ARG A 190 -9.09 -15.08 -21.61
C ARG A 190 -9.76 -16.40 -21.94
N ALA A 191 -11.09 -16.47 -21.89
CA ALA A 191 -11.80 -17.63 -22.38
C ALA A 191 -11.50 -17.78 -23.88
N ASP A 192 -10.75 -18.82 -24.23
CA ASP A 192 -10.31 -19.04 -25.60
C ASP A 192 -11.51 -19.22 -26.55
N GLN A 193 -11.41 -18.62 -27.73
CA GLN A 193 -12.30 -18.93 -28.82
C GLN A 193 -11.92 -20.31 -29.39
N LYS A 194 -12.91 -21.18 -29.57
CA LYS A 194 -12.68 -22.49 -30.17
C LYS A 194 -12.15 -22.32 -31.59
N GLU A 195 -10.92 -22.72 -31.82
CA GLU A 195 -10.32 -22.72 -33.16
C GLU A 195 -10.91 -23.88 -33.98
N SER A 196 -11.40 -23.59 -35.18
CA SER A 196 -11.90 -24.61 -36.11
C SER A 196 -10.72 -25.19 -36.90
N THR A 197 -9.98 -26.10 -36.27
CA THR A 197 -8.83 -26.78 -36.89
C THR A 197 -8.96 -28.31 -36.80
N SER A 198 -8.39 -29.01 -37.77
CA SER A 198 -8.23 -30.47 -37.76
C SER A 198 -6.92 -30.92 -37.09
N ASN A 199 -6.11 -29.98 -36.60
CA ASN A 199 -4.84 -30.27 -35.94
C ASN A 199 -5.06 -30.93 -34.57
N LEU A 200 -4.13 -31.83 -34.19
CA LEU A 200 -4.16 -32.49 -32.89
C LEU A 200 -3.77 -31.48 -31.79
N LEU A 201 -4.68 -31.24 -30.85
CA LEU A 201 -4.39 -30.51 -29.62
C LEU A 201 -3.91 -31.50 -28.55
N VAL A 202 -2.63 -31.42 -28.19
CA VAL A 202 -2.06 -32.24 -27.10
C VAL A 202 -1.97 -31.39 -25.84
N ILE A 203 -2.74 -31.76 -24.81
CA ILE A 203 -2.73 -31.12 -23.49
C ILE A 203 -2.14 -32.10 -22.48
N THR A 204 -1.25 -31.59 -21.63
CA THR A 204 -0.83 -32.30 -20.42
C THR A 204 -1.43 -31.61 -19.21
N THR A 205 -1.91 -32.40 -18.25
CA THR A 205 -2.50 -31.90 -17.00
C THR A 205 -1.76 -32.48 -15.82
N ASP A 206 -1.32 -31.60 -14.92
CA ASP A 206 -0.78 -31.94 -13.61
C ASP A 206 -1.83 -31.64 -12.53
N ALA A 207 -1.87 -32.46 -11.48
CA ALA A 207 -2.83 -32.32 -10.40
C ALA A 207 -2.14 -32.46 -9.04
N LYS A 208 -2.41 -31.49 -8.15
CA LYS A 208 -1.90 -31.48 -6.78
C LYS A 208 -3.06 -31.49 -5.78
N GLY A 209 -3.06 -32.48 -4.89
CA GLY A 209 -3.99 -32.51 -3.76
C GLY A 209 -3.61 -31.47 -2.70
N ILE A 210 -4.56 -30.61 -2.33
CA ILE A 210 -4.43 -29.65 -1.22
C ILE A 210 -5.41 -30.08 -0.14
N VAL A 211 -4.95 -30.17 1.11
CA VAL A 211 -5.82 -30.45 2.25
C VAL A 211 -6.67 -29.22 2.53
N MET A 212 -7.99 -29.37 2.46
CA MET A 212 -8.97 -28.30 2.66
C MET A 212 -9.84 -28.60 3.88
N HIS A 213 -10.31 -27.55 4.57
CA HIS A 213 -11.37 -27.71 5.57
C HIS A 213 -12.66 -28.19 4.90
N LYS A 214 -13.40 -29.07 5.58
CA LYS A 214 -14.61 -29.69 5.01
C LYS A 214 -15.68 -28.66 4.67
N GLU A 215 -15.82 -27.61 5.49
CA GLU A 215 -16.73 -26.50 5.23
C GLU A 215 -16.41 -25.72 3.94
N ASP A 216 -15.14 -25.68 3.53
CA ASP A 216 -14.67 -24.87 2.40
C ASP A 216 -14.59 -25.66 1.08
N LEU A 217 -15.01 -26.93 1.08
CA LEU A 217 -15.04 -27.74 -0.13
C LEU A 217 -16.05 -27.17 -1.14
N ARG A 218 -15.63 -27.09 -2.40
CA ARG A 218 -16.55 -26.81 -3.51
C ARG A 218 -17.65 -27.87 -3.53
N GLN A 219 -18.83 -27.51 -4.04
CA GLN A 219 -20.01 -28.39 -4.03
C GLN A 219 -19.71 -29.79 -4.58
N TYR A 220 -19.02 -29.88 -5.71
CA TYR A 220 -18.59 -31.14 -6.30
C TYR A 220 -17.70 -31.98 -5.36
N CYS A 221 -16.72 -31.35 -4.71
CA CYS A 221 -15.84 -32.04 -3.76
C CYS A 221 -16.57 -32.48 -2.48
N ARG A 222 -17.62 -31.74 -2.05
CA ARG A 222 -18.48 -32.15 -0.94
C ARG A 222 -19.29 -33.40 -1.28
N GLN A 223 -19.87 -33.45 -2.48
CA GLN A 223 -20.59 -34.62 -2.97
C GLN A 223 -19.67 -35.84 -3.02
N PHE A 224 -18.49 -35.70 -3.62
CA PHE A 224 -17.49 -36.76 -3.67
C PHE A 224 -17.08 -37.25 -2.27
N LEU A 225 -16.87 -36.34 -1.31
CA LEU A 225 -16.55 -36.72 0.07
C LEU A 225 -17.69 -37.49 0.75
N ALA A 226 -18.94 -37.07 0.53
CA ALA A 226 -20.12 -37.75 1.09
C ALA A 226 -20.28 -39.17 0.54
N GLU A 227 -19.95 -39.39 -0.73
CA GLU A 227 -20.03 -40.69 -1.41
C GLU A 227 -18.86 -41.62 -1.05
N SER A 228 -17.64 -41.09 -0.97
CA SER A 228 -16.42 -41.90 -0.81
C SER A 228 -16.02 -42.17 0.64
N GLY A 229 -16.52 -41.38 1.61
CA GLY A 229 -16.19 -41.49 3.03
C GLY A 229 -14.70 -41.24 3.37
N ARG A 230 -13.85 -40.95 2.37
CA ARG A 230 -12.41 -40.75 2.50
C ARG A 230 -12.01 -39.42 1.89
N LEU A 231 -11.49 -38.52 2.72
CA LEU A 231 -10.50 -37.55 2.25
C LEU A 231 -9.18 -38.31 2.19
N TYR A 232 -8.53 -38.34 1.03
CA TYR A 232 -7.20 -38.93 0.83
C TYR A 232 -6.35 -38.87 2.11
N GLN A 233 -6.16 -40.03 2.76
CA GLN A 233 -5.20 -40.18 3.84
C GLN A 233 -3.82 -40.41 3.19
N ARG A 234 -2.82 -39.68 3.66
CA ARG A 234 -1.42 -39.91 3.28
C ARG A 234 -0.98 -41.30 3.70
#